data_AF-X1CN27-F1
#
_entry.id   AF-X1CN27-F1
#
_cell.length_a   1.000
_cell.length_b   1.000
_cell.length_c   1.000
_cell.angle_alpha   90.00
_cell.angle_beta   90.00
_cell.angle_gamma   90.00
#
_symmetry.space_group_name_H-M   'P 1'
#
loop_
_entity.id
_entity.type
_entity.pdbx_description
1 polymer ?
#
loop_
_entity_poly.entity_id
_entity_poly.type
_entity_poly.pdbx_seq_one_letter_code
_entity_poly.pdbx_strand_id
1 'polypeptide(L)'
;MSNAKLLAPGDPTKSIVARRVESLAQLYRMPPIGTSIRDDVGLADLNEWISLIDVCEVAADSDNDMVRDNVDNCTALPNASQADTDGDGYGNRCDGDLNNDGSTNRRDQRLLDELIINNDHDAVDADFDQDGLVTLRDQRHFMRYLIGQPPGPSALSPAP
;
A
#
# COMPACT_ATOMS: atom_id res chain seq x y z
N MET A 1 -26.28 -12.41 -57.39
CA MET A 1 -25.33 -11.91 -56.37
C MET A 1 -25.23 -10.40 -56.58
N SER A 2 -25.98 -9.62 -55.82
CA SER A 2 -26.26 -8.23 -56.15
C SER A 2 -25.66 -7.29 -55.09
N ASN A 3 -24.59 -6.60 -55.50
CA ASN A 3 -24.26 -5.20 -55.17
C ASN A 3 -23.94 -4.83 -53.71
N ALA A 4 -22.98 -5.51 -53.07
CA ALA A 4 -22.26 -4.87 -51.96
C ALA A 4 -21.30 -3.80 -52.52
N LYS A 5 -21.76 -2.54 -52.56
CA LYS A 5 -20.93 -1.38 -52.91
C LYS A 5 -20.27 -0.87 -51.62
N LEU A 6 -18.94 -0.89 -51.55
CA LEU A 6 -18.22 -0.23 -50.45
C LEU A 6 -18.63 1.24 -50.41
N LEU A 7 -19.10 1.68 -49.23
CA LEU A 7 -19.31 3.08 -48.96
C LEU A 7 -17.95 3.78 -48.95
N ALA A 8 -17.82 4.91 -49.66
CA ALA A 8 -16.61 5.71 -49.59
C ALA A 8 -16.36 6.11 -48.12
N PRO A 9 -15.12 5.98 -47.61
CA PRO A 9 -14.80 6.42 -46.26
C PRO A 9 -15.22 7.87 -46.06
N GLY A 10 -16.00 8.15 -45.01
CA GLY A 10 -16.35 9.50 -44.61
C GLY A 10 -17.62 10.11 -45.20
N ASP A 11 -18.50 9.36 -45.87
CA ASP A 11 -19.87 9.83 -46.19
C ASP A 11 -20.82 9.56 -45.00
N PRO A 12 -21.11 10.55 -44.12
CA PRO A 12 -21.93 10.34 -42.93
C PRO A 12 -23.37 10.00 -43.28
N THR A 13 -23.87 10.43 -44.45
CA THR A 13 -25.27 10.19 -44.85
C THR A 13 -25.59 8.72 -45.13
N LYS A 14 -24.55 7.91 -45.39
CA LYS A 14 -24.66 6.47 -45.62
C LYS A 14 -24.18 5.62 -44.44
N SER A 15 -23.66 6.23 -43.37
CA SER A 15 -23.23 5.53 -42.18
C SER A 15 -24.42 5.18 -41.29
N ILE A 16 -24.59 3.87 -41.02
CA ILE A 16 -25.60 3.38 -40.06
C ILE A 16 -25.34 3.97 -38.67
N VAL A 17 -24.06 4.15 -38.31
CA VAL A 17 -23.66 4.75 -37.03
C VAL A 17 -24.07 6.23 -36.98
N ALA A 18 -23.82 6.99 -38.04
CA ALA A 18 -24.19 8.41 -38.09
C ALA A 18 -25.71 8.62 -38.05
N ARG A 19 -26.49 7.82 -38.81
CA ARG A 19 -27.97 7.83 -38.74
C ARG A 19 -28.48 7.47 -37.35
N ARG A 20 -27.82 6.55 -36.64
CA ARG A 20 -28.22 6.15 -35.29
C ARG A 20 -27.95 7.26 -34.28
N VAL A 21 -26.80 7.94 -34.37
CA VAL A 21 -26.48 9.12 -33.56
C VAL A 21 -27.44 10.28 -33.87
N GLU A 22 -27.86 10.44 -35.12
CA GLU A 22 -28.84 11.45 -35.53
C GLU A 22 -30.27 11.20 -35.07
N SER A 23 -30.62 9.95 -34.79
CA SER A 23 -31.93 9.56 -34.24
C SER A 23 -32.01 9.68 -32.71
N LEU A 24 -30.89 9.89 -32.03
CA LEU A 24 -30.88 10.14 -30.59
C LEU A 24 -31.26 11.61 -30.32
N ALA A 25 -32.10 11.80 -29.30
CA ALA A 25 -32.40 13.15 -28.80
C ALA A 25 -31.09 13.86 -28.44
N GLN A 26 -31.06 15.18 -28.59
CA GLN A 26 -29.84 15.99 -28.53
C GLN A 26 -29.07 15.85 -27.21
N LEU A 27 -29.76 15.48 -26.11
CA LEU A 27 -29.18 15.14 -24.81
C LEU A 27 -28.41 13.80 -24.74
N TYR A 28 -28.56 12.92 -25.73
CA TYR A 28 -27.91 11.60 -25.76
C TYR A 28 -26.80 11.50 -26.83
N ARG A 29 -26.38 12.63 -27.41
CA ARG A 29 -25.22 12.68 -28.31
C ARG A 29 -24.00 13.06 -27.51
N MET A 30 -22.98 12.20 -27.51
CA MET A 30 -21.66 12.62 -27.04
C MET A 30 -21.18 13.77 -27.95
N PRO A 31 -20.71 14.90 -27.40
CA PRO A 31 -20.10 15.96 -28.18
C PRO A 31 -18.93 15.40 -29.01
N PRO A 32 -18.64 15.96 -30.19
CA PRO A 32 -17.45 15.55 -30.94
C PRO A 32 -16.20 15.76 -30.10
N ILE A 33 -15.37 14.72 -30.00
CA ILE A 33 -14.09 14.75 -29.27
C ILE A 33 -13.24 15.90 -29.83
N GLY A 34 -12.80 16.81 -28.94
CA GLY A 34 -11.97 17.96 -29.31
C GLY A 34 -12.73 19.25 -29.64
N THR A 35 -14.05 19.31 -29.42
CA THR A 35 -14.79 20.58 -29.48
C THR A 35 -14.64 21.37 -28.17
N SER A 36 -14.61 22.71 -28.26
CA SER A 36 -14.59 23.59 -27.08
C SER A 36 -15.95 23.76 -26.41
N ILE A 37 -16.91 22.90 -26.74
CA ILE A 37 -18.25 22.92 -26.17
C ILE A 37 -18.15 22.23 -24.81
N ARG A 38 -18.42 22.98 -23.74
CA ARG A 38 -18.60 22.38 -22.40
C ARG A 38 -19.87 21.54 -22.43
N ASP A 39 -19.71 20.25 -22.16
CA ASP A 39 -20.82 19.37 -21.86
C ASP A 39 -21.18 19.56 -20.39
N ASP A 40 -22.06 20.52 -20.10
CA ASP A 40 -22.44 20.86 -18.73
C ASP A 40 -23.13 19.68 -18.01
N VAL A 41 -23.76 18.77 -18.77
CA VAL A 41 -24.36 17.53 -18.23
C VAL A 41 -23.26 16.55 -17.85
N GLY A 42 -22.35 16.24 -18.79
CA GLY A 42 -21.21 15.38 -18.51
C GLY A 42 -20.27 15.92 -17.43
N LEU A 43 -20.14 17.25 -17.31
CA LEU A 43 -19.37 17.90 -16.25
C LEU A 43 -20.08 17.80 -14.89
N ALA A 44 -21.41 17.89 -14.85
CA ALA A 44 -22.18 17.68 -13.62
C ALA A 44 -22.07 16.23 -13.15
N ASP A 45 -22.22 15.26 -14.06
CA ASP A 45 -22.07 13.83 -13.76
C ASP A 45 -20.64 13.51 -13.28
N LEU A 46 -19.61 14.10 -13.91
CA LEU A 46 -18.22 13.95 -13.49
C LEU A 46 -17.97 14.56 -12.11
N ASN A 47 -18.54 15.73 -11.82
CA ASN A 47 -18.40 16.38 -10.52
C ASN A 47 -19.15 15.63 -9.41
N GLU A 48 -20.30 15.03 -9.72
CA GLU A 48 -21.00 14.10 -8.81
C GLU A 48 -20.17 12.85 -8.58
N TRP A 49 -19.57 12.28 -9.63
CA TRP A 49 -18.69 11.12 -9.48
C TRP A 49 -17.45 11.43 -8.64
N ILE A 50 -16.83 12.61 -8.84
CA ILE A 50 -15.69 13.09 -8.04
C ILE A 50 -16.10 13.38 -6.59
N SER A 51 -17.31 13.89 -6.34
CA SER A 51 -17.78 14.14 -4.98
C SER A 51 -18.14 12.86 -4.22
N LEU A 52 -18.38 11.76 -4.96
CA LEU A 52 -18.56 10.40 -4.44
C LEU A 52 -17.24 9.63 -4.33
N ILE A 53 -16.12 10.18 -4.84
CA ILE A 53 -14.80 9.72 -4.43
C ILE A 53 -14.64 10.17 -2.99
N ASP A 54 -14.99 9.26 -2.08
CA ASP A 54 -14.50 9.32 -0.72
C ASP A 54 -12.99 9.42 -0.84
N VAL A 55 -12.44 10.61 -0.55
CA VAL A 55 -11.01 10.79 -0.44
C VAL A 55 -10.67 9.87 0.71
N CYS A 56 -10.15 8.66 0.41
CA CYS A 56 -9.72 7.70 1.41
C CYS A 56 -9.10 8.53 2.51
N GLU A 57 -9.75 8.57 3.68
CA GLU A 57 -9.24 9.32 4.81
C GLU A 57 -7.78 8.89 4.91
N VAL A 58 -6.87 9.84 4.63
CA VAL A 58 -5.44 9.57 4.71
C VAL A 58 -5.19 9.55 6.21
N ALA A 59 -5.60 8.44 6.82
CA ALA A 59 -5.19 8.10 8.16
C ALA A 59 -3.67 8.24 8.18
N ALA A 60 -3.19 8.83 9.26
CA ALA A 60 -1.77 9.10 9.40
C ALA A 60 -0.98 7.81 9.20
N ASP A 61 0.12 7.95 8.47
CA ASP A 61 1.14 6.96 8.22
C ASP A 61 2.44 7.73 8.44
N SER A 62 2.94 7.67 9.66
CA SER A 62 4.00 8.54 10.18
C SER A 62 5.37 8.15 9.63
N ASP A 63 5.56 6.88 9.28
CA ASP A 63 6.82 6.36 8.78
C ASP A 63 6.82 6.10 7.26
N ASN A 64 5.66 6.19 6.60
CA ASN A 64 5.41 6.06 5.17
C ASN A 64 5.64 4.65 4.63
N ASP A 65 5.18 3.63 5.36
CA ASP A 65 5.30 2.23 4.97
C ASP A 65 4.03 1.63 4.33
N MET A 66 2.99 2.46 4.16
CA MET A 66 1.65 2.10 3.66
C MET A 66 0.76 1.38 4.68
N VAL A 67 1.16 1.30 5.94
CA VAL A 67 0.34 0.89 7.08
C VAL A 67 -0.07 2.15 7.85
N ARG A 68 -1.31 2.16 8.36
CA ARG A 68 -1.81 3.31 9.10
C ARG A 68 -1.33 3.23 10.53
N ASP A 69 -0.97 4.37 11.11
CA ASP A 69 -0.45 4.50 12.48
C ASP A 69 -1.30 3.76 13.52
N ASN A 70 -2.63 3.68 13.34
CA ASN A 70 -3.53 3.07 14.32
C ASN A 70 -3.56 1.53 14.31
N VAL A 71 -2.93 0.90 13.34
CA VAL A 71 -2.85 -0.56 13.19
C VAL A 71 -1.41 -1.03 12.95
N ASP A 72 -0.44 -0.13 13.13
CA ASP A 72 0.98 -0.36 12.85
C ASP A 72 1.71 -0.86 14.11
N ASN A 73 2.39 -2.00 14.00
CA ASN A 73 3.20 -2.57 15.08
C ASN A 73 4.61 -1.94 15.21
N CYS A 74 5.00 -1.02 14.32
CA CYS A 74 6.23 -0.23 14.38
C CYS A 74 6.07 1.22 13.86
N THR A 75 5.14 1.99 14.44
CA THR A 75 4.75 3.39 14.10
C THR A 75 5.84 4.44 13.79
N ALA A 76 7.13 4.13 14.03
CA ALA A 76 8.25 5.02 13.77
C ALA A 76 9.29 4.46 12.76
N LEU A 77 9.17 3.19 12.36
CA LEU A 77 10.15 2.48 11.55
C LEU A 77 9.46 1.64 10.47
N PRO A 78 9.63 1.99 9.17
CA PRO A 78 8.83 1.39 8.11
C PRO A 78 8.91 -0.13 8.08
N ASN A 79 7.79 -0.83 8.18
CA ASN A 79 7.73 -2.29 8.13
C ASN A 79 6.44 -2.79 7.48
N ALA A 80 6.27 -2.51 6.19
CA ALA A 80 5.07 -2.86 5.42
C ALA A 80 4.61 -4.33 5.52
N SER A 81 5.51 -5.26 5.89
CA SER A 81 5.18 -6.67 6.12
C SER A 81 4.43 -6.93 7.44
N GLN A 82 4.55 -6.02 8.40
CA GLN A 82 4.02 -6.08 9.77
C GLN A 82 4.39 -7.39 10.47
N ALA A 83 5.58 -7.94 10.17
CA ALA A 83 6.08 -9.13 10.83
C ALA A 83 6.23 -8.89 12.34
N ASP A 84 5.66 -9.81 13.13
CA ASP A 84 5.64 -9.89 14.59
C ASP A 84 5.60 -11.39 14.91
N THR A 85 6.76 -11.97 15.20
CA THR A 85 6.96 -13.43 15.17
C THR A 85 6.63 -14.09 16.50
N ASP A 86 6.88 -13.39 17.60
CA ASP A 86 6.56 -13.84 18.94
C ASP A 86 5.13 -13.44 19.38
N GLY A 87 4.50 -12.52 18.64
CA GLY A 87 3.11 -12.13 18.79
C GLY A 87 2.90 -11.18 19.96
N ASP A 88 3.93 -10.44 20.35
CA ASP A 88 3.88 -9.57 21.53
C ASP A 88 3.30 -8.18 21.22
N GLY A 89 3.06 -7.88 19.95
CA GLY A 89 2.47 -6.63 19.46
C GLY A 89 3.49 -5.59 19.01
N TYR A 90 4.79 -5.83 19.15
CA TYR A 90 5.85 -5.06 18.52
C TYR A 90 6.32 -5.76 17.26
N GLY A 91 6.53 -5.00 16.17
CA GLY A 91 7.03 -5.61 14.94
C GLY A 91 8.51 -5.95 15.05
N ASN A 92 8.94 -7.05 14.43
CA ASN A 92 10.33 -7.53 14.42
C ASN A 92 11.35 -6.41 14.15
N ARG A 93 11.00 -5.38 13.35
CA ARG A 93 11.93 -4.29 13.00
C ARG A 93 12.20 -3.29 14.12
N CYS A 94 11.24 -3.08 15.01
CA CYS A 94 11.34 -2.13 16.12
C CYS A 94 11.36 -2.83 17.48
N ASP A 95 11.19 -4.15 17.52
CA ASP A 95 11.45 -4.94 18.70
C ASP A 95 12.92 -5.36 18.75
N GLY A 96 13.59 -5.16 19.89
CA GLY A 96 14.92 -5.73 20.15
C GLY A 96 14.94 -6.59 21.41
N ASP A 97 13.81 -6.71 22.10
CA ASP A 97 13.66 -7.43 23.35
C ASP A 97 13.34 -8.90 23.07
N LEU A 98 14.31 -9.61 22.49
CA LEU A 98 14.21 -11.02 22.08
C LEU A 98 13.89 -12.00 23.23
N ASN A 99 13.85 -11.52 24.47
CA ASN A 99 13.48 -12.31 25.64
C ASN A 99 12.24 -11.80 26.38
N ASN A 100 11.61 -10.74 25.84
CA ASN A 100 10.40 -10.08 26.29
C ASN A 100 10.44 -9.75 27.79
N ASP A 101 11.62 -9.29 28.30
CA ASP A 101 11.79 -8.85 29.69
C ASP A 101 11.53 -7.34 29.90
N GLY A 102 11.02 -6.68 28.86
CA GLY A 102 10.69 -5.27 28.76
C GLY A 102 11.91 -4.39 28.49
N SER A 103 13.03 -4.93 28.02
CA SER A 103 14.29 -4.19 27.93
C SER A 103 15.29 -4.76 26.93
N THR A 104 15.50 -4.07 25.80
CA THR A 104 16.58 -4.39 24.85
C THR A 104 17.97 -4.15 25.46
N ASN A 105 18.66 -5.22 25.85
CA ASN A 105 19.94 -5.17 26.55
C ASN A 105 20.95 -6.25 26.10
N ARG A 106 22.01 -6.46 26.89
CA ARG A 106 23.06 -7.44 26.56
C ARG A 106 22.55 -8.89 26.63
N ARG A 107 21.43 -9.15 27.30
CA ARG A 107 20.77 -10.47 27.30
C ARG A 107 20.25 -10.78 25.91
N ASP A 108 19.55 -9.85 25.29
CA ASP A 108 19.03 -9.95 23.92
C ASP A 108 20.17 -10.04 22.91
N GLN A 109 21.22 -9.24 23.10
CA GLN A 109 22.41 -9.35 22.25
C GLN A 109 23.00 -10.77 22.26
N ARG A 110 23.01 -11.45 23.41
CA ARG A 110 23.51 -12.83 23.49
C ARG A 110 22.58 -13.81 22.79
N LEU A 111 21.26 -13.60 22.85
CA LEU A 111 20.30 -14.41 22.11
C LEU A 111 20.49 -14.23 20.60
N LEU A 112 20.62 -12.99 20.14
CA LEU A 112 20.92 -12.70 18.73
C LEU A 112 22.23 -13.35 18.26
N ASP A 113 23.29 -13.24 19.06
CA ASP A 113 24.58 -13.88 18.76
C ASP A 113 24.43 -15.40 18.65
N GLU A 114 23.62 -16.02 19.51
CA GLU A 114 23.33 -17.45 19.49
C GLU A 114 22.54 -17.88 18.24
N LEU A 115 21.53 -17.12 17.84
CA LEU A 115 20.75 -17.36 16.61
C LEU A 115 21.63 -17.33 15.37
N ILE A 116 22.52 -16.33 15.26
CA ILE A 116 23.44 -16.18 14.15
C ILE A 116 24.45 -17.35 14.09
N ILE A 117 24.97 -17.80 15.25
CA ILE A 117 25.95 -18.90 15.32
C ILE A 117 25.31 -20.23 14.91
N ASN A 118 24.07 -20.46 15.32
CA ASN A 118 23.35 -21.70 15.01
C ASN A 118 22.76 -21.71 13.59
N ASN A 119 22.85 -20.59 12.86
CA ASN A 119 22.20 -20.39 11.57
C ASN A 119 20.71 -20.74 11.64
N ASP A 120 20.09 -20.36 12.76
CA ASP A 120 18.68 -20.58 13.03
C ASP A 120 17.88 -19.42 12.42
N HIS A 121 17.34 -19.68 11.23
CA HIS A 121 16.49 -18.71 10.52
C HIS A 121 15.00 -18.88 10.87
N ASP A 122 14.65 -19.83 11.75
CA ASP A 122 13.26 -20.04 12.17
C ASP A 122 12.89 -19.09 13.33
N ALA A 123 13.89 -18.49 14.00
CA ALA A 123 13.73 -17.42 14.98
C ALA A 123 13.62 -16.03 14.31
N VAL A 124 12.57 -15.87 13.49
CA VAL A 124 12.39 -14.73 12.58
C VAL A 124 12.23 -13.38 13.29
N ASP A 125 11.94 -13.37 14.60
CA ASP A 125 11.85 -12.14 15.40
C ASP A 125 13.13 -11.27 15.33
N ALA A 126 14.28 -11.92 15.15
CA ALA A 126 15.57 -11.26 15.02
C ALA A 126 15.93 -10.74 13.61
N ASP A 127 15.00 -10.77 12.64
CA ASP A 127 15.16 -10.20 11.29
C ASP A 127 14.82 -8.69 11.28
N PHE A 128 15.74 -7.89 11.83
CA PHE A 128 15.53 -6.47 12.06
C PHE A 128 15.52 -5.63 10.78
N ASP A 129 16.11 -6.13 9.68
CA ASP A 129 16.11 -5.43 8.40
C ASP A 129 15.16 -6.01 7.34
N GLN A 130 14.40 -7.04 7.71
CA GLN A 130 13.32 -7.65 6.94
C GLN A 130 13.78 -8.18 5.58
N ASP A 131 14.97 -8.77 5.52
CA ASP A 131 15.45 -9.46 4.33
C ASP A 131 15.21 -10.99 4.36
N GLY A 132 14.56 -11.47 5.43
CA GLY A 132 14.12 -12.85 5.60
C GLY A 132 15.20 -13.76 6.20
N LEU A 133 16.32 -13.19 6.67
CA LEU A 133 17.46 -13.95 7.18
C LEU A 133 18.05 -13.28 8.42
N VAL A 134 18.16 -14.03 9.51
CA VAL A 134 18.93 -13.58 10.69
C VAL A 134 20.44 -13.70 10.43
N THR A 135 21.12 -12.58 10.25
CA THR A 135 22.54 -12.50 9.91
C THR A 135 23.32 -11.43 10.70
N LEU A 136 24.61 -11.28 10.39
CA LEU A 136 25.42 -10.17 10.91
C LEU A 136 24.90 -8.78 10.47
N ARG A 137 23.98 -8.72 9.50
CA ARG A 137 23.35 -7.47 9.08
C ARG A 137 22.34 -7.01 10.14
N ASP A 138 21.56 -7.93 10.68
CA ASP A 138 20.66 -7.74 11.82
C ASP A 138 21.42 -7.37 13.07
N GLN A 139 22.54 -8.05 13.35
CA GLN A 139 23.42 -7.67 14.47
C GLN A 139 23.90 -6.22 14.37
N ARG A 140 24.21 -5.72 13.17
CA ARG A 140 24.56 -4.31 12.98
C ARG A 140 23.36 -3.39 13.16
N HIS A 141 22.16 -3.81 12.74
CA HIS A 141 20.93 -3.05 12.94
C HIS A 141 20.61 -2.93 14.43
N PHE A 142 20.58 -4.06 15.13
CA PHE A 142 20.40 -4.17 16.58
C PHE A 142 21.35 -3.24 17.36
N MET A 143 22.65 -3.36 17.10
CA MET A 143 23.67 -2.58 17.82
C MET A 143 23.61 -1.08 17.51
N ARG A 144 23.05 -0.70 16.36
CA ARG A 144 22.99 0.70 15.93
C ARG A 144 21.70 1.40 16.36
N TYR A 145 20.59 0.68 16.39
CA TYR A 145 19.26 1.29 16.52
C TYR A 145 18.46 0.80 17.72
N LEU A 146 18.65 -0.45 18.17
CA LEU A 146 17.75 -1.08 19.14
C LEU A 146 18.36 -1.20 20.55
N ILE A 147 19.67 -1.44 20.66
CA ILE A 147 20.29 -1.66 21.97
C ILE A 147 20.09 -0.46 22.93
N GLY A 148 19.50 -0.74 24.08
CA GLY A 148 19.16 0.27 25.09
C GLY A 148 17.91 1.11 24.80
N GLN A 149 17.18 0.83 23.71
CA GLN A 149 15.83 1.35 23.48
C GLN A 149 14.79 0.37 24.04
N PRO A 150 13.62 0.85 24.51
CA PRO A 150 12.49 -0.03 24.74
C PRO A 150 12.00 -0.64 23.40
N PRO A 151 11.29 -1.78 23.43
CA PRO A 151 10.65 -2.31 22.23
C PRO A 151 9.60 -1.34 21.67
N GLY A 152 9.40 -1.34 20.36
CA GLY A 152 8.47 -0.46 19.66
C GLY A 152 9.07 0.88 19.19
N PRO A 153 8.26 1.95 19.03
CA PRO A 153 6.87 2.09 19.45
C PRO A 153 5.86 1.38 18.52
N SER A 154 4.82 0.79 19.13
CA SER A 154 3.70 0.13 18.46
C SER A 154 2.36 0.81 18.80
N ALA A 155 1.40 0.78 17.89
CA ALA A 155 0.02 1.16 18.17
C ALA A 155 -0.85 -0.03 18.61
N LEU A 156 -0.34 -1.25 18.50
CA LEU A 156 -0.99 -2.44 19.01
C LEU A 156 -0.81 -2.49 20.54
N SER A 157 -1.81 -3.02 21.23
CA SER A 157 -1.67 -3.29 22.66
C SER A 157 -0.70 -4.45 22.83
N PRO A 158 0.31 -4.36 23.71
CA PRO A 158 1.20 -5.46 23.97
C PRO A 158 0.40 -6.70 24.38
N ALA A 159 0.69 -7.84 23.78
CA ALA A 159 0.07 -9.09 24.19
C ALA A 159 0.51 -9.45 25.63
N PRO A 160 -0.40 -10.01 26.46
CA PRO A 160 -0.13 -10.31 27.86
C PRO A 160 0.79 -11.52 28.09
#